data_AF-A0A917K6Y8-F1
#
_entry.id   AF-A0A917K6Y8-F1
#
_cell.length_a   1.000
_cell.length_b   1.000
_cell.length_c   1.000
_cell.angle_alpha   90.00
_cell.angle_beta   90.00
_cell.angle_gamma   90.00
#
_symmetry.space_group_name_H-M   'P 1'
#
loop_
_entity.id
_entity.type
_entity.pdbx_description
1 polymer ?
#
loop_
_entity_poly.entity_id
_entity_poly.type
_entity_poly.pdbx_seq_one_letter_code
_entity_poly.pdbx_strand_id
1 'polypeptide(L)'
;MGLLISAVTRLAPWTPLPAEVGALATAVQLHPKLRRLVEQGLRGREQAESVLPVVSALAQGVATRGGGLVLDVAERWSQWREADADRAAWAAAEPRLVRGPDDAAADPIAVPRPGPPHRDVLARYTERAMAVAVACGAAATPYAGPRRGLAVALAGEPKAPDAGREGFATTLGRYLARRGAIAMDRGALRRLGQVDTVVLDEDALRGDRYEPADLVLVNGTELEAVAERLYELFHPTEPDRPHRDADGWVLGPLEDLDLTGRTGRQAAARLRRSSDHVLGLARGRRLQAVAGVVAQTMPGTQALTAAVRRSGARLVLASDHTGSAFGFVDAVVHTGRRLLTSVCDLQADGAVVLLVSGNRAALGASDCGIGVHRDGDRPAWGADVLVGTDLEAVTVIVDGVGVARCVATRTAPCSPRAAAVSVRSPRCRHRPPGRAHGGRPRATPPGASRSASACGGPGTCCPARSPRPS
;
A
#
# COMPACT_ATOMS: atom_id res chain seq x y z
N MET A 1 -4.94 -20.98 -31.59
CA MET A 1 -4.29 -19.65 -31.44
C MET A 1 -3.31 -19.32 -32.56
N GLY A 2 -2.38 -20.21 -32.93
CA GLY A 2 -1.39 -19.93 -34.01
C GLY A 2 -1.98 -19.67 -35.40
N LEU A 3 -3.04 -20.37 -35.79
CA LEU A 3 -3.72 -20.19 -37.09
C LEU A 3 -4.49 -18.86 -37.22
N LEU A 4 -5.07 -18.38 -36.12
CA LEU A 4 -5.78 -17.09 -36.07
C LEU A 4 -4.79 -15.91 -36.13
N ILE A 5 -3.65 -16.01 -35.45
CA ILE A 5 -2.57 -15.01 -35.49
C ILE A 5 -1.93 -14.97 -36.88
N SER A 6 -1.76 -16.12 -37.55
CA SER A 6 -1.25 -16.19 -38.93
C SER A 6 -2.23 -15.66 -39.98
N ALA A 7 -3.55 -15.84 -39.77
CA ALA A 7 -4.56 -15.28 -40.66
C ALA A 7 -4.65 -13.75 -40.54
N VAL A 8 -4.62 -13.22 -39.31
CA VAL A 8 -4.68 -11.78 -39.03
C VAL A 8 -3.43 -11.05 -39.55
N THR A 9 -2.25 -11.65 -39.40
CA THR A 9 -0.99 -11.07 -39.92
C THR A 9 -0.87 -11.12 -41.45
N ARG A 10 -1.49 -12.10 -42.13
CA ARG A 10 -1.52 -12.18 -43.59
C ARG A 10 -2.55 -11.27 -44.26
N LEU A 11 -3.65 -10.93 -43.58
CA LEU A 11 -4.71 -10.05 -44.12
C LEU A 11 -4.49 -8.55 -43.82
N ALA A 12 -3.68 -8.22 -42.81
CA ALA A 12 -3.43 -6.85 -42.37
C ALA A 12 -2.71 -5.89 -43.35
N PRO A 13 -1.89 -6.31 -44.34
CA PRO A 13 -1.17 -5.32 -45.15
C PRO A 13 -2.01 -4.70 -46.29
N TRP A 14 -3.22 -5.19 -46.58
CA TRP A 14 -3.91 -4.87 -47.86
C TRP A 14 -5.32 -4.27 -47.74
N THR A 15 -5.78 -3.90 -46.54
CA THR A 15 -6.99 -3.07 -46.41
C THR A 15 -6.83 -2.06 -45.28
N PRO A 16 -6.47 -0.79 -45.56
CA PRO A 16 -6.57 0.26 -44.56
C PRO A 16 -8.06 0.47 -44.25
N LEU A 17 -8.54 -0.11 -43.15
CA LEU A 17 -9.86 0.23 -42.65
C LEU A 17 -9.85 1.72 -42.25
N PRO A 18 -10.83 2.52 -42.69
CA PRO A 18 -10.90 3.94 -42.36
C PRO A 18 -10.86 4.15 -40.84
N ALA A 19 -10.05 5.09 -40.37
CA ALA A 19 -9.91 5.45 -38.94
C ALA A 19 -11.24 5.85 -38.26
N GLU A 20 -12.29 6.03 -39.06
CA GLU A 20 -13.66 6.34 -38.69
C GLU A 20 -14.35 5.18 -37.94
N VAL A 21 -13.92 3.93 -38.18
CA VAL A 21 -14.51 2.74 -37.55
C VAL A 21 -14.11 2.64 -36.07
N GLY A 22 -12.88 3.03 -35.70
CA GLY A 22 -12.43 3.08 -34.30
C GLY A 22 -13.06 4.22 -33.49
N ALA A 23 -13.38 5.34 -34.16
CA ALA A 23 -14.08 6.48 -33.53
C ALA A 23 -15.55 6.15 -33.23
N LEU A 24 -16.21 5.39 -34.11
CA LEU A 24 -17.58 4.91 -33.92
C LEU A 24 -17.70 3.96 -32.72
N ALA A 25 -16.74 3.06 -32.51
CA ALA A 25 -16.73 2.16 -31.35
C ALA A 25 -16.62 2.92 -30.01
N THR A 26 -15.80 3.98 -29.98
CA THR A 26 -15.62 4.84 -28.80
C THR A 26 -16.87 5.71 -28.54
N ALA A 27 -17.51 6.22 -29.60
CA ALA A 27 -18.75 6.99 -29.51
C ALA A 27 -19.94 6.15 -29.01
N VAL A 28 -20.01 4.87 -29.38
CA VAL A 28 -21.02 3.93 -28.89
C VAL A 28 -20.82 3.60 -27.41
N GLN A 29 -19.56 3.55 -26.93
CA GLN A 29 -19.24 3.31 -25.52
C GLN A 29 -19.53 4.51 -24.61
N LEU A 30 -19.41 5.76 -25.11
CA LEU A 30 -19.66 6.97 -24.33
C LEU A 30 -21.14 7.41 -24.28
N HIS A 31 -22.03 6.86 -25.10
CA HIS A 31 -23.43 7.33 -25.18
C HIS A 31 -24.49 6.26 -24.81
N PRO A 32 -25.27 6.44 -23.72
CA PRO A 32 -26.14 5.40 -23.15
C PRO A 32 -27.33 5.00 -24.03
N LYS A 33 -27.73 5.82 -25.01
CA LYS A 33 -28.82 5.51 -25.97
C LYS A 33 -28.37 4.59 -27.10
N LEU A 34 -27.13 4.71 -27.56
CA LEU A 34 -26.56 3.85 -28.62
C LEU A 34 -26.22 2.46 -28.07
N ARG A 35 -25.75 2.40 -26.82
CA ARG A 35 -25.54 1.14 -26.09
C ARG A 35 -26.81 0.27 -26.02
N ARG A 36 -27.99 0.88 -25.79
CA ARG A 36 -29.28 0.17 -25.74
C ARG A 36 -29.73 -0.42 -27.09
N LEU A 37 -29.39 0.25 -28.21
CA LEU A 37 -29.69 -0.25 -29.56
C LEU A 37 -28.83 -1.46 -29.94
N VAL A 38 -27.58 -1.50 -29.50
CA VAL A 38 -26.67 -2.64 -29.73
C VAL A 38 -27.04 -3.82 -28.83
N GLU A 39 -27.41 -3.57 -27.57
CA GLU A 39 -27.90 -4.60 -26.63
C GLU A 39 -29.24 -5.22 -27.07
N GLN A 40 -30.03 -4.55 -27.91
CA GLN A 40 -31.28 -5.07 -28.48
C GLN A 40 -31.08 -5.92 -29.74
N GLY A 41 -29.99 -5.72 -30.48
CA GLY A 41 -29.68 -6.48 -31.70
C GLY A 41 -28.88 -7.76 -31.46
N LEU A 42 -28.13 -7.84 -30.36
CA LEU A 42 -27.32 -9.00 -29.99
C LEU A 42 -28.05 -9.81 -28.91
N ARG A 43 -28.60 -10.96 -29.29
CA ARG A 43 -29.14 -11.94 -28.32
C ARG A 43 -28.02 -12.45 -27.41
N GLY A 44 -27.92 -11.87 -26.21
CA GLY A 44 -27.12 -12.40 -25.10
C GLY A 44 -26.27 -11.34 -24.41
N ARG A 45 -26.67 -10.93 -23.20
CA ARG A 45 -25.96 -9.96 -22.35
C ARG A 45 -24.55 -10.43 -21.95
N GLU A 46 -24.29 -11.73 -21.88
CA GLU A 46 -23.03 -12.29 -21.39
C GLU A 46 -21.89 -12.34 -22.43
N GLN A 47 -22.19 -12.38 -23.73
CA GLN A 47 -21.14 -12.41 -24.77
C GLN A 47 -20.64 -11.00 -25.16
N ALA A 48 -21.43 -9.96 -24.91
CA ALA A 48 -21.04 -8.59 -25.22
C ALA A 48 -19.94 -8.06 -24.27
N GLU A 49 -19.97 -8.44 -22.99
CA GLU A 49 -19.02 -7.93 -21.98
C GLU A 49 -17.59 -8.48 -22.13
N SER A 50 -17.42 -9.64 -22.76
CA SER A 50 -16.12 -10.30 -22.94
C SER A 50 -15.50 -10.08 -24.33
N VAL A 51 -16.31 -9.83 -25.35
CA VAL A 51 -15.81 -9.69 -26.75
C VAL A 51 -15.54 -8.22 -27.13
N LEU A 52 -16.31 -7.26 -26.62
CA LEU A 52 -16.14 -5.84 -26.96
C LEU A 52 -14.78 -5.24 -26.57
N PRO A 53 -14.19 -5.52 -25.38
CA PRO A 53 -12.90 -4.95 -24.99
C PRO A 53 -11.76 -5.43 -25.90
N VAL A 54 -11.79 -6.71 -26.29
CA VAL A 54 -10.77 -7.35 -27.15
C VAL A 54 -10.83 -6.80 -28.58
N VAL A 55 -12.04 -6.59 -29.11
CA VAL A 55 -12.24 -5.99 -30.43
C VAL A 55 -11.85 -4.51 -30.45
N SER A 56 -12.15 -3.75 -29.39
CA SER A 56 -11.68 -2.35 -29.28
C SER A 56 -10.17 -2.25 -29.16
N ALA A 57 -9.51 -3.17 -28.44
CA ALA A 57 -8.06 -3.20 -28.31
C ALA A 57 -7.37 -3.52 -29.65
N LEU A 58 -7.96 -4.40 -30.46
CA LEU A 58 -7.47 -4.72 -31.81
C LEU A 58 -7.72 -3.58 -32.81
N ALA A 59 -8.85 -2.88 -32.72
CA ALA A 59 -9.17 -1.76 -33.59
C ALA A 59 -8.30 -0.51 -33.30
N GLN A 60 -8.08 -0.17 -32.03
CA GLN A 60 -7.11 0.86 -31.64
C GLN A 60 -5.66 0.45 -31.99
N GLY A 61 -5.39 -0.87 -31.98
CA GLY A 61 -4.09 -1.47 -32.30
C GLY A 61 -3.57 -1.20 -33.70
N VAL A 62 -4.47 -1.08 -34.67
CA VAL A 62 -4.12 -0.87 -36.09
C VAL A 62 -4.06 0.63 -36.44
N ALA A 63 -4.74 1.49 -35.68
CA ALA A 63 -4.86 2.91 -36.00
C ALA A 63 -3.74 3.80 -35.40
N THR A 64 -3.16 3.41 -34.26
CA THR A 64 -2.11 4.20 -33.60
C THR A 64 -0.76 3.50 -33.65
N ARG A 65 0.19 4.17 -34.29
CA ARG A 65 1.57 3.72 -34.55
C ARG A 65 2.33 3.34 -33.24
N GLY A 66 2.17 2.08 -32.81
CA GLY A 66 3.16 1.21 -32.13
C GLY A 66 3.44 1.39 -30.63
N GLY A 67 3.64 2.61 -30.14
CA GLY A 67 4.24 2.81 -28.79
C GLY A 67 3.30 2.49 -27.62
N GLY A 68 2.06 2.96 -27.66
CA GLY A 68 1.10 2.77 -26.56
C GLY A 68 0.66 1.32 -26.38
N LEU A 69 0.59 0.55 -27.46
CA LEU A 69 0.14 -0.85 -27.44
C LEU A 69 1.13 -1.77 -26.73
N VAL A 70 2.43 -1.53 -26.88
CA VAL A 70 3.46 -2.32 -26.21
C VAL A 70 3.40 -2.10 -24.70
N LEU A 71 3.23 -0.84 -24.26
CA LEU A 71 3.07 -0.53 -22.83
C LEU A 71 1.79 -1.17 -22.28
N ASP A 72 0.67 -1.01 -22.98
CA ASP A 72 -0.64 -1.55 -22.61
C ASP A 72 -0.63 -3.10 -22.54
N VAL A 73 0.19 -3.77 -23.36
CA VAL A 73 0.40 -5.23 -23.32
C VAL A 73 1.32 -5.62 -22.16
N ALA A 74 2.42 -4.88 -21.95
CA ALA A 74 3.35 -5.14 -20.86
C ALA A 74 2.68 -4.98 -19.48
N GLU A 75 1.83 -3.96 -19.31
CA GLU A 75 1.06 -3.72 -18.10
C GLU A 75 0.09 -4.89 -17.82
N ARG A 76 -0.72 -5.26 -18.82
CA ARG A 76 -1.65 -6.41 -18.71
C ARG A 76 -0.92 -7.72 -18.41
N TRP A 77 0.26 -7.90 -18.99
CA TRP A 77 1.10 -9.06 -18.70
C TRP A 77 1.59 -9.06 -17.25
N SER A 78 1.98 -7.90 -16.70
CA SER A 78 2.36 -7.78 -15.30
C SER A 78 1.20 -8.08 -14.36
N GLN A 79 0.03 -7.51 -14.62
CA GLN A 79 -1.21 -7.76 -13.87
C GLN A 79 -1.59 -9.24 -13.89
N TRP A 80 -1.47 -9.88 -15.06
CA TRP A 80 -1.73 -11.32 -15.17
C TRP A 80 -0.78 -12.14 -14.31
N ARG A 81 0.52 -11.81 -14.29
CA ARG A 81 1.52 -12.52 -13.47
C ARG A 81 1.35 -12.28 -11.97
N GLU A 82 0.85 -11.12 -11.57
CA GLU A 82 0.46 -10.85 -10.18
C GLU A 82 -0.76 -11.69 -9.81
N ALA A 83 -1.83 -11.64 -10.61
CA ALA A 83 -3.07 -12.37 -10.35
C ALA A 83 -2.87 -13.90 -10.37
N ASP A 84 -1.91 -14.39 -11.16
CA ASP A 84 -1.50 -15.79 -11.15
C ASP A 84 -0.75 -16.18 -9.87
N ALA A 85 0.21 -15.35 -9.44
CA ALA A 85 0.94 -15.58 -8.19
C ALA A 85 0.01 -15.53 -6.97
N ASP A 86 -0.92 -14.58 -6.94
CA ASP A 86 -1.88 -14.41 -5.85
C ASP A 86 -2.89 -15.56 -5.80
N ARG A 87 -3.35 -16.08 -6.94
CA ARG A 87 -4.14 -17.32 -6.99
C ARG A 87 -3.37 -18.53 -6.47
N ALA A 88 -2.09 -18.65 -6.80
CA ALA A 88 -1.24 -19.72 -6.26
C ALA A 88 -1.04 -19.58 -4.74
N ALA A 89 -0.85 -18.35 -4.25
CA ALA A 89 -0.73 -18.06 -2.82
C ALA A 89 -2.03 -18.42 -2.07
N TRP A 90 -3.19 -18.03 -2.61
CA TRP A 90 -4.49 -18.41 -2.07
C TRP A 90 -4.65 -19.93 -2.02
N ALA A 91 -4.43 -20.64 -3.13
CA ALA A 91 -4.58 -22.10 -3.18
C ALA A 91 -3.67 -22.83 -2.16
N ALA A 92 -2.49 -22.30 -1.88
CA ALA A 92 -1.56 -22.84 -0.88
C ALA A 92 -1.94 -22.49 0.57
N ALA A 93 -2.72 -21.43 0.78
CA ALA A 93 -3.13 -20.95 2.09
C ALA A 93 -4.55 -21.39 2.48
N GLU A 94 -5.43 -21.61 1.50
CA GLU A 94 -6.83 -21.97 1.68
C GLU A 94 -7.03 -23.14 2.67
N PRO A 95 -6.28 -24.26 2.60
CA PRO A 95 -6.47 -25.36 3.56
C PRO A 95 -6.15 -25.01 5.02
N ARG A 96 -5.35 -23.96 5.24
CA ARG A 96 -4.96 -23.47 6.57
C ARG A 96 -5.90 -22.37 7.06
N LEU A 97 -6.36 -21.52 6.16
CA LEU A 97 -7.24 -20.39 6.47
C LEU A 97 -8.71 -20.78 6.58
N VAL A 98 -9.15 -21.79 5.80
CA VAL A 98 -10.54 -22.21 5.72
C VAL A 98 -10.61 -23.72 5.93
N ARG A 99 -10.61 -24.16 7.20
CA ARG A 99 -10.74 -25.59 7.54
C ARG A 99 -12.20 -26.03 7.62
N GLY A 100 -13.12 -25.08 7.77
CA GLY A 100 -14.56 -25.33 7.84
C GLY A 100 -15.39 -24.05 7.71
N PRO A 101 -16.73 -24.17 7.78
CA PRO A 101 -17.66 -23.04 7.62
C PRO A 101 -17.43 -21.92 8.64
N ASP A 102 -17.07 -22.26 9.87
CA ASP A 102 -16.82 -21.28 10.95
C ASP A 102 -15.57 -20.44 10.69
N ASP A 103 -14.59 -20.99 9.98
CA ASP A 103 -13.39 -20.27 9.57
C ASP A 103 -13.69 -19.31 8.42
N ALA A 104 -14.65 -19.63 7.53
CA ALA A 104 -15.09 -18.75 6.44
C ALA A 104 -16.12 -17.68 6.90
N ALA A 105 -16.72 -17.85 8.08
CA ALA A 105 -17.71 -16.94 8.61
C ALA A 105 -17.08 -15.60 9.05
N ALA A 106 -17.48 -14.53 8.37
CA ALA A 106 -17.19 -13.16 8.77
C ALA A 106 -18.41 -12.28 8.50
N ASP A 107 -18.78 -11.47 9.48
CA ASP A 107 -19.82 -10.46 9.28
C ASP A 107 -19.30 -9.41 8.29
N PRO A 108 -20.10 -9.02 7.28
CA PRO A 108 -19.70 -7.98 6.35
C PRO A 108 -19.56 -6.65 7.09
N ILE A 109 -18.35 -6.08 7.04
CA ILE A 109 -18.07 -4.78 7.63
C ILE A 109 -18.41 -3.71 6.57
N ALA A 110 -19.64 -3.21 6.61
CA ALA A 110 -20.10 -2.12 5.75
C ALA A 110 -20.04 -0.78 6.49
N VAL A 111 -18.87 -0.40 6.99
CA VAL A 111 -18.68 0.92 7.61
C VAL A 111 -18.23 1.89 6.51
N PRO A 112 -19.04 2.92 6.17
CA PRO A 112 -18.59 3.93 5.23
C PRO A 112 -17.45 4.74 5.86
N ARG A 113 -16.38 4.95 5.08
CA ARG A 113 -15.25 5.80 5.48
C ARG A 113 -15.74 7.19 5.90
N PRO A 114 -15.43 7.67 7.12
CA PRO A 114 -15.69 9.04 7.52
C PRO A 114 -14.89 10.04 6.67
N GLY A 115 -15.55 11.12 6.25
CA GLY A 115 -14.93 12.20 5.51
C GLY A 115 -14.65 11.91 4.03
N PRO A 116 -14.39 12.96 3.23
CA PRO A 116 -14.13 12.80 1.80
C PRO A 116 -12.85 11.99 1.57
N PRO A 117 -12.80 11.13 0.54
CA PRO A 117 -11.61 10.38 0.21
C PRO A 117 -10.44 11.32 -0.05
N HIS A 118 -9.24 10.93 0.41
CA HIS A 118 -8.05 11.74 0.22
C HIS A 118 -7.79 11.97 -1.28
N ARG A 119 -7.59 13.23 -1.67
CA ARG A 119 -7.32 13.56 -3.08
C ARG A 119 -5.88 13.23 -3.42
N ASP A 120 -5.70 12.08 -4.05
CA ASP A 120 -4.45 11.66 -4.66
C ASP A 120 -3.80 12.77 -5.50
N VAL A 121 -2.49 12.98 -5.29
CA VAL A 121 -1.68 13.95 -6.05
C VAL A 121 -1.74 13.63 -7.54
N LEU A 122 -1.75 12.34 -7.88
CA LEU A 122 -1.85 11.88 -9.26
C LEU A 122 -3.19 12.21 -9.87
N ALA A 123 -4.29 11.92 -9.16
CA ALA A 123 -5.64 12.24 -9.63
C ALA A 123 -5.79 13.74 -9.93
N ARG A 124 -5.25 14.62 -9.07
CA ARG A 124 -5.24 16.08 -9.31
C ARG A 124 -4.41 16.47 -10.52
N TYR A 125 -3.26 15.82 -10.74
CA TYR A 125 -2.45 16.05 -11.93
C TYR A 125 -3.19 15.60 -13.20
N THR A 126 -3.75 14.39 -13.20
CA THR A 126 -4.52 13.82 -14.32
C THR A 126 -5.71 14.69 -14.68
N GLU A 127 -6.50 15.14 -13.69
CA GLU A 127 -7.64 16.05 -13.90
C GLU A 127 -7.20 17.34 -14.60
N ARG A 128 -6.11 17.97 -14.12
CA ARG A 128 -5.55 19.20 -14.73
C ARG A 128 -5.01 18.96 -16.13
N ALA A 129 -4.26 17.87 -16.33
CA ALA A 129 -3.69 17.53 -17.63
C ALA A 129 -4.78 17.25 -18.66
N MET A 130 -5.84 16.54 -18.27
CA MET A 130 -7.01 16.30 -19.11
C MET A 130 -7.74 17.60 -19.47
N ALA A 131 -7.93 18.51 -18.51
CA ALA A 131 -8.52 19.82 -18.78
C ALA A 131 -7.69 20.62 -19.80
N VAL A 132 -6.35 20.61 -19.68
CA VAL A 132 -5.44 21.24 -20.64
C VAL A 132 -5.53 20.57 -22.01
N ALA A 133 -5.54 19.24 -22.07
CA ALA A 133 -5.62 18.48 -23.32
C ALA A 133 -6.93 18.77 -24.07
N VAL A 134 -8.06 18.80 -23.37
CA VAL A 134 -9.37 19.16 -23.94
C VAL A 134 -9.37 20.60 -24.44
N ALA A 135 -8.82 21.56 -23.67
CA ALA A 135 -8.72 22.95 -24.10
C ALA A 135 -7.88 23.12 -25.37
N CYS A 136 -6.73 22.44 -25.44
CA CYS A 136 -5.88 22.42 -26.64
C CYS A 136 -6.60 21.80 -27.86
N GLY A 137 -7.33 20.70 -27.67
CA GLY A 137 -8.11 20.07 -28.74
C GLY A 137 -9.25 20.95 -29.24
N ALA A 138 -9.96 21.63 -28.34
CA ALA A 138 -11.00 22.59 -28.68
C ALA A 138 -10.43 23.79 -29.47
N ALA A 139 -9.31 24.35 -29.01
CA ALA A 139 -8.62 25.46 -29.68
C ALA A 139 -8.09 25.07 -31.08
N ALA A 140 -7.70 23.82 -31.29
CA ALA A 140 -7.26 23.32 -32.59
C ALA A 140 -8.41 23.07 -33.58
N THR A 141 -9.66 22.96 -33.11
CA THR A 141 -10.81 22.57 -33.93
C THR A 141 -11.12 23.56 -35.07
N PRO A 142 -11.14 24.89 -34.85
CA PRO A 142 -11.39 25.85 -35.94
C PRO A 142 -10.33 25.83 -37.05
N TYR A 143 -9.10 25.43 -36.73
CA TYR A 143 -7.96 25.49 -37.66
C TYR A 143 -7.66 24.16 -38.35
N ALA A 144 -7.82 23.05 -37.62
CA ALA A 144 -7.43 21.71 -38.07
C ALA A 144 -8.64 20.79 -38.34
N GLY A 145 -9.86 21.24 -38.03
CA GLY A 145 -11.08 20.47 -38.11
C GLY A 145 -11.32 19.56 -36.89
N PRO A 146 -12.55 19.06 -36.72
CA PRO A 146 -12.97 18.34 -35.50
C PRO A 146 -12.19 17.04 -35.27
N ARG A 147 -11.84 16.31 -36.33
CA ARG A 147 -11.07 15.06 -36.22
C ARG A 147 -9.67 15.28 -35.66
N ARG A 148 -9.00 16.36 -36.10
CA ARG A 148 -7.64 16.68 -35.62
C ARG A 148 -7.67 17.34 -34.24
N GLY A 149 -8.70 18.15 -33.95
CA GLY A 149 -8.94 18.65 -32.60
C GLY A 149 -9.11 17.52 -31.57
N LEU A 150 -9.90 16.49 -31.92
CA LEU A 150 -10.03 15.28 -31.10
C LEU A 150 -8.70 14.53 -30.96
N ALA A 151 -7.95 14.35 -32.04
CA ALA A 151 -6.65 13.67 -31.99
C ALA A 151 -5.66 14.41 -31.07
N VAL A 152 -5.67 15.75 -31.05
CA VAL A 152 -4.86 16.57 -30.13
C VAL A 152 -5.29 16.38 -28.68
N ALA A 153 -6.60 16.35 -28.42
CA ALA A 153 -7.10 16.08 -27.06
C ALA A 153 -6.69 14.69 -26.56
N LEU A 154 -6.84 13.65 -27.38
CA LEU A 154 -6.48 12.27 -27.02
C LEU A 154 -4.95 12.09 -26.87
N ALA A 155 -4.15 12.80 -27.67
CA ALA A 155 -2.69 12.75 -27.52
C ALA A 155 -2.17 13.39 -26.23
N GLY A 156 -2.98 14.25 -25.59
CA GLY A 156 -2.66 14.90 -24.32
C GLY A 156 -3.02 14.09 -23.08
N GLU A 157 -3.60 12.88 -23.23
CA GLU A 157 -3.98 12.02 -22.11
C GLU A 157 -2.72 11.49 -21.39
N PRO A 158 -2.55 11.78 -20.08
CA PRO A 158 -1.35 11.40 -19.35
C PRO A 158 -1.40 9.92 -18.94
N LYS A 159 -0.98 9.00 -19.83
CA LYS A 159 -0.88 7.56 -19.51
C LYS A 159 0.28 7.19 -18.57
N ALA A 160 1.38 7.96 -18.62
CA ALA A 160 2.63 7.65 -17.95
C ALA A 160 2.57 7.57 -16.40
N PRO A 161 1.79 8.41 -15.70
CA PRO A 161 1.79 8.40 -14.24
C PRO A 161 1.11 7.16 -13.64
N ASP A 162 0.03 6.70 -14.26
CA ASP A 162 -0.70 5.50 -13.84
C ASP A 162 0.13 4.23 -14.11
N ALA A 163 0.83 4.17 -15.25
CA ALA A 163 1.71 3.04 -15.57
C ALA A 163 2.84 2.83 -14.54
N GLY A 164 3.40 3.91 -13.98
CA GLY A 164 4.42 3.82 -12.95
C GLY A 164 3.88 3.25 -11.63
N ARG A 165 2.72 3.74 -11.19
CA ARG A 165 2.01 3.21 -10.01
C ARG A 165 1.66 1.74 -10.19
N GLU A 166 1.12 1.38 -11.35
CA GLU A 166 0.70 0.02 -11.64
C GLU A 166 1.89 -0.93 -11.74
N GLY A 167 3.00 -0.51 -12.36
CA GLY A 167 4.23 -1.30 -12.41
C GLY A 167 4.80 -1.58 -11.02
N PHE A 168 4.81 -0.58 -10.12
CA PHE A 168 5.22 -0.77 -8.74
C PHE A 168 4.27 -1.71 -7.99
N ALA A 169 2.96 -1.46 -8.05
CA ALA A 169 1.96 -2.24 -7.32
C ALA A 169 1.93 -3.70 -7.78
N THR A 170 1.95 -3.96 -9.09
CA THR A 170 1.99 -5.33 -9.64
C THR A 170 3.27 -6.08 -9.25
N THR A 171 4.41 -5.39 -9.21
CA THR A 171 5.69 -5.98 -8.77
C THR A 171 5.68 -6.31 -7.28
N LEU A 172 5.21 -5.37 -6.45
CA LEU A 172 5.08 -5.56 -5.00
C LEU A 172 4.09 -6.67 -4.67
N GLY A 173 2.88 -6.63 -5.24
CA GLY A 173 1.85 -7.65 -5.01
C GLY A 173 2.34 -9.04 -5.42
N ARG A 174 3.04 -9.15 -6.54
CA ARG A 174 3.64 -10.41 -6.97
C ARG A 174 4.75 -10.90 -6.05
N TYR A 175 5.58 -10.01 -5.52
CA TYR A 175 6.61 -10.35 -4.54
C TYR A 175 5.97 -10.88 -3.25
N LEU A 176 4.94 -10.21 -2.74
CA LEU A 176 4.18 -10.60 -1.55
C LEU A 176 3.48 -11.96 -1.74
N ALA A 177 2.82 -12.16 -2.88
CA ALA A 177 2.16 -13.42 -3.22
C ALA A 177 3.13 -14.61 -3.21
N ARG A 178 4.33 -14.43 -3.78
CA ARG A 178 5.38 -15.46 -3.76
C ARG A 178 5.91 -15.77 -2.37
N ARG A 179 5.73 -14.86 -1.43
CA ARG A 179 6.09 -15.00 -0.03
C ARG A 179 4.95 -15.58 0.82
N GLY A 180 3.79 -15.85 0.19
CA GLY A 180 2.61 -16.44 0.85
C GLY A 180 1.62 -15.41 1.41
N ALA A 181 1.86 -14.12 1.23
CA ALA A 181 0.87 -13.09 1.54
C ALA A 181 -0.21 -13.02 0.45
N ILE A 182 -1.46 -12.77 0.85
CA ILE A 182 -2.63 -12.83 -0.03
C ILE A 182 -3.22 -11.43 -0.12
N ALA A 183 -3.35 -10.88 -1.33
CA ALA A 183 -4.00 -9.60 -1.54
C ALA A 183 -5.51 -9.81 -1.80
N MET A 184 -6.32 -9.67 -0.75
CA MET A 184 -7.79 -9.69 -0.85
C MET A 184 -8.31 -8.51 -1.69
N ASP A 185 -7.72 -7.33 -1.53
CA ASP A 185 -7.89 -6.17 -2.42
C ASP A 185 -6.53 -5.72 -2.97
N ARG A 186 -6.26 -6.05 -4.24
CA ARG A 186 -5.05 -5.57 -4.93
C ARG A 186 -5.04 -4.05 -5.11
N GLY A 187 -6.20 -3.41 -5.07
CA GLY A 187 -6.38 -1.97 -5.09
C GLY A 187 -5.68 -1.27 -3.92
N ALA A 188 -5.62 -1.90 -2.75
CA ALA A 188 -4.91 -1.36 -1.59
C ALA A 188 -3.43 -1.08 -1.89
N LEU A 189 -2.77 -1.98 -2.64
CA LEU A 189 -1.37 -1.79 -3.08
C LEU A 189 -1.21 -0.59 -4.02
N ARG A 190 -2.23 -0.26 -4.81
CA ARG A 190 -2.24 0.92 -5.70
C ARG A 190 -2.47 2.21 -4.92
N ARG A 191 -3.13 2.12 -3.76
CA ARG A 191 -3.39 3.26 -2.86
C ARG A 191 -2.25 3.54 -1.87
N LEU A 192 -1.24 2.66 -1.75
CA LEU A 192 -0.13 2.83 -0.79
C LEU A 192 0.54 4.21 -0.82
N GLY A 193 0.67 4.84 -2.00
CA GLY A 193 1.28 6.17 -2.11
C GLY A 193 0.46 7.29 -1.44
N GLN A 194 -0.80 7.03 -1.09
CA GLN A 194 -1.71 7.95 -0.42
C GLN A 194 -1.67 7.82 1.11
N VAL A 195 -1.20 6.68 1.63
CA VAL A 195 -1.08 6.43 3.07
C VAL A 195 -0.18 7.48 3.69
N ASP A 196 -0.63 8.11 4.78
CA ASP A 196 0.14 9.06 5.56
C ASP A 196 0.29 8.65 7.02
N THR A 197 -0.54 7.72 7.50
CA THR A 197 -0.60 7.30 8.89
C THR A 197 -0.59 5.77 8.94
N VAL A 198 0.36 5.21 9.69
CA VAL A 198 0.45 3.78 9.97
C VAL A 198 0.05 3.55 11.42
N VAL A 199 -1.00 2.75 11.62
CA VAL A 199 -1.47 2.30 12.93
C VAL A 199 -0.96 0.89 13.15
N LEU A 200 -0.18 0.70 14.23
CA LEU A 200 0.26 -0.62 14.68
C LEU A 200 -0.57 -1.05 15.87
N ASP A 201 -1.28 -2.17 15.76
CA ASP A 201 -1.98 -2.78 16.88
C ASP A 201 -1.03 -3.61 17.73
N GLU A 202 -0.81 -3.17 18.98
CA GLU A 202 0.07 -3.86 19.91
C GLU A 202 -0.38 -5.30 20.17
N ASP A 203 -1.69 -5.55 20.28
CA ASP A 203 -2.24 -6.89 20.53
C ASP A 203 -1.85 -7.87 19.42
N ALA A 204 -1.79 -7.37 18.18
CA ALA A 204 -1.41 -8.15 17.02
C ALA A 204 0.10 -8.36 16.87
N LEU A 205 0.91 -7.54 17.54
CA LEU A 205 2.39 -7.60 17.53
C LEU A 205 2.96 -8.37 18.73
N ARG A 206 2.13 -8.71 19.73
CA ARG A 206 2.51 -9.64 20.79
C ARG A 206 2.87 -11.00 20.20
N GLY A 207 3.77 -11.72 20.86
CA GLY A 207 4.09 -13.13 20.62
C GLY A 207 3.29 -14.06 21.53
N ASP A 208 3.65 -15.35 21.51
CA ASP A 208 3.07 -16.43 22.32
C ASP A 208 3.82 -16.66 23.64
N ARG A 209 4.97 -16.01 23.81
CA ARG A 209 5.81 -16.09 25.01
C ARG A 209 5.67 -14.82 25.83
N TYR A 210 5.85 -14.98 27.13
CA TYR A 210 5.83 -13.92 28.11
C TYR A 210 7.21 -13.74 28.74
N GLU A 211 7.47 -12.54 29.24
CA GLU A 211 8.67 -12.24 30.02
C GLU A 211 8.36 -11.36 31.23
N PRO A 212 9.11 -11.49 32.34
CA PRO A 212 9.01 -10.58 33.47
C PRO A 212 9.51 -9.18 33.07
N ALA A 213 8.65 -8.17 33.24
CA ALA A 213 8.97 -6.78 32.88
C ALA A 213 9.28 -5.90 34.09
N ASP A 214 8.56 -6.10 35.20
CA ASP A 214 8.70 -5.29 36.42
C ASP A 214 8.51 -6.17 37.66
N LEU A 215 9.21 -5.85 38.73
CA LEU A 215 9.22 -6.62 39.98
C LEU A 215 9.14 -5.67 41.17
N VAL A 216 8.09 -5.85 41.97
CA VAL A 216 7.84 -5.04 43.17
C VAL A 216 7.93 -5.92 44.41
N LEU A 217 8.92 -5.62 45.26
CA LEU A 217 9.09 -6.29 46.56
C LEU A 217 7.99 -5.88 47.55
N VAL A 218 7.42 -6.86 48.25
CA VAL A 218 6.35 -6.65 49.24
C VAL A 218 6.85 -6.90 50.67
N ASN A 219 7.69 -7.90 50.85
CA ASN A 219 8.40 -8.16 52.08
C ASN A 219 9.89 -7.95 51.82
N GLY A 220 10.61 -7.37 52.79
CA GLY A 220 12.00 -6.86 52.67
C GLY A 220 13.08 -7.92 52.47
N THR A 221 12.80 -8.90 51.62
CA THR A 221 13.73 -9.89 51.09
C THR A 221 14.59 -9.21 50.01
N GLU A 222 15.84 -9.63 49.87
CA GLU A 222 16.77 -9.08 48.88
C GLU A 222 16.26 -9.28 47.45
N LEU A 223 16.43 -8.24 46.61
CA LEU A 223 15.91 -8.21 45.24
C LEU A 223 16.51 -9.34 44.40
N GLU A 224 17.81 -9.58 44.55
CA GLU A 224 18.59 -10.56 43.79
C GLU A 224 18.08 -11.98 44.04
N ALA A 225 17.85 -12.34 45.31
CA ALA A 225 17.32 -13.65 45.68
C ALA A 225 15.89 -13.85 45.15
N VAL A 226 15.05 -12.81 45.22
CA VAL A 226 13.67 -12.86 44.69
C VAL A 226 13.68 -12.97 43.17
N ALA A 227 14.55 -12.23 42.49
CA ALA A 227 14.69 -12.27 41.04
C ALA A 227 15.20 -13.62 40.55
N GLU A 228 16.19 -14.21 41.22
CA GLU A 228 16.68 -15.56 40.91
C GLU A 228 15.53 -16.58 40.97
N ARG A 229 14.77 -16.59 42.08
CA ARG A 229 13.63 -17.51 42.24
C ARG A 229 12.51 -17.25 41.24
N LEU A 230 12.27 -15.99 40.88
CA LEU A 230 11.32 -15.63 39.83
C LEU A 230 11.73 -16.28 38.51
N TYR A 231 12.98 -16.12 38.07
CA TYR A 231 13.45 -16.69 36.80
C TYR A 231 13.51 -18.22 36.81
N GLU A 232 13.82 -18.84 37.94
CA GLU A 232 13.78 -20.31 38.09
C GLU A 232 12.38 -20.89 37.94
N LEU A 233 11.36 -20.22 38.50
CA LEU A 233 9.97 -20.69 38.50
C LEU A 233 9.14 -20.20 37.31
N PHE A 234 9.63 -19.21 36.56
CA PHE A 234 8.88 -18.58 35.48
C PHE A 234 8.86 -19.45 34.22
N HIS A 235 7.65 -19.78 33.76
CA HIS A 235 7.41 -20.47 32.51
C HIS A 235 6.89 -19.49 31.44
N PRO A 236 7.66 -19.21 30.37
CA PRO A 236 7.29 -18.22 29.36
C PRO A 236 5.99 -18.51 28.60
N THR A 237 5.51 -19.75 28.54
CA THR A 237 4.32 -20.15 27.76
C THR A 237 3.10 -20.42 28.63
N GLU A 238 3.26 -20.53 29.95
CA GLU A 238 2.18 -20.87 30.89
C GLU A 238 2.18 -19.92 32.10
N PRO A 239 2.08 -18.58 31.90
CA PRO A 239 2.14 -17.63 33.02
C PRO A 239 0.98 -17.77 34.01
N ASP A 240 -0.16 -18.31 33.55
CA ASP A 240 -1.37 -18.45 34.36
C ASP A 240 -1.38 -19.70 35.24
N ARG A 241 -0.36 -20.56 35.16
CA ARG A 241 -0.29 -21.75 35.99
C ARG A 241 0.61 -21.54 37.21
N PRO A 242 0.17 -21.93 38.42
CA PRO A 242 1.01 -21.86 39.59
C PRO A 242 2.09 -22.95 39.55
N HIS A 243 3.34 -22.53 39.59
CA HIS A 243 4.52 -23.40 39.65
C HIS A 243 5.13 -23.36 41.04
N ARG A 244 5.47 -24.55 41.57
CA ARG A 244 5.98 -24.74 42.93
C ARG A 244 7.32 -25.45 42.89
N ASP A 245 8.19 -25.06 43.80
CA ASP A 245 9.46 -25.72 44.07
C ASP A 245 9.44 -26.45 45.43
N ALA A 246 10.36 -27.39 45.61
CA ALA A 246 10.62 -28.15 46.83
C ALA A 246 10.92 -27.25 48.05
N ASP A 247 11.52 -26.07 47.87
CA ASP A 247 11.82 -25.14 48.96
C ASP A 247 10.59 -24.32 49.42
N GLY A 248 9.39 -24.67 48.93
CA GLY A 248 8.12 -24.08 49.31
C GLY A 248 7.82 -22.74 48.64
N TRP A 249 8.56 -22.40 47.58
CA TRP A 249 8.26 -21.26 46.73
C TRP A 249 7.14 -21.58 45.75
N VAL A 250 6.31 -20.58 45.48
CA VAL A 250 5.26 -20.65 44.45
C VAL A 250 5.24 -19.36 43.64
N LEU A 251 5.17 -19.49 42.33
CA LEU A 251 4.93 -18.41 41.38
C LEU A 251 3.62 -18.71 40.67
N GLY A 252 2.69 -17.77 40.61
CA GLY A 252 1.44 -17.94 39.87
C GLY A 252 0.57 -16.68 39.91
N PRO A 253 -0.61 -16.70 39.28
CA PRO A 253 -1.55 -15.57 39.32
C PRO A 253 -1.79 -15.16 40.77
N LEU A 254 -1.64 -13.87 41.06
CA LEU A 254 -1.73 -13.37 42.44
C LEU A 254 -3.06 -13.75 43.13
N GLU A 255 -4.11 -13.93 42.33
CA GLU A 255 -5.48 -14.24 42.76
C GLU A 255 -5.66 -15.71 43.15
N ASP A 256 -4.81 -16.59 42.60
CA ASP A 256 -4.86 -18.05 42.83
C ASP A 256 -3.95 -18.47 44.00
N LEU A 257 -3.17 -17.54 44.54
CA LEU A 257 -2.26 -17.82 45.65
C LEU A 257 -2.99 -17.69 46.99
N ASP A 258 -2.88 -18.74 47.81
CA ASP A 258 -3.45 -18.75 49.15
C ASP A 258 -2.53 -18.05 50.17
N LEU A 259 -2.67 -16.73 50.24
CA LEU A 259 -1.77 -15.81 50.96
C LEU A 259 -2.31 -15.36 52.32
N THR A 260 -1.42 -15.08 53.26
CA THR A 260 -1.74 -14.45 54.56
C THR A 260 -0.96 -13.14 54.75
N GLY A 261 -1.60 -12.16 55.40
CA GLY A 261 -0.99 -10.85 55.66
C GLY A 261 -1.04 -9.88 54.48
N ARG A 262 0.09 -9.23 54.16
CA ARG A 262 0.16 -8.25 53.06
C ARG A 262 0.08 -8.95 51.71
N THR A 263 -1.03 -8.75 51.00
CA THR A 263 -1.32 -9.39 49.70
C THR A 263 -0.84 -8.60 48.49
N GLY A 264 -0.07 -7.52 48.67
CA GLY A 264 0.53 -6.78 47.55
C GLY A 264 -0.47 -6.07 46.64
N ARG A 265 -1.74 -5.88 47.05
CA ARG A 265 -2.81 -5.30 46.20
C ARG A 265 -2.45 -3.96 45.54
N GLN A 266 -1.73 -3.08 46.24
CA GLN A 266 -1.30 -1.79 45.67
C GLN A 266 -0.22 -1.97 44.59
N ALA A 267 0.74 -2.86 44.81
CA ALA A 267 1.75 -3.21 43.81
C ALA A 267 1.10 -3.85 42.58
N ALA A 268 0.17 -4.78 42.80
CA ALA A 268 -0.61 -5.40 41.73
C ALA A 268 -1.44 -4.38 40.94
N ALA A 269 -2.15 -3.46 41.62
CA ALA A 269 -2.92 -2.41 40.96
C ALA A 269 -2.03 -1.46 40.13
N ARG A 270 -0.78 -1.23 40.56
CA ARG A 270 0.19 -0.47 39.78
C ARG A 270 0.61 -1.25 38.53
N LEU A 271 0.98 -2.51 38.68
CA LEU A 271 1.50 -3.36 37.60
C LEU A 271 0.45 -3.72 36.55
N ARG A 272 -0.82 -3.89 36.93
CA ARG A 272 -1.94 -4.13 35.99
C ARG A 272 -2.13 -3.04 34.93
N ARG A 273 -1.51 -1.86 35.08
CA ARG A 273 -1.57 -0.78 34.08
C ARG A 273 -0.52 -0.91 32.96
N SER A 274 0.48 -1.75 33.15
CA SER A 274 1.64 -1.88 32.28
C SER A 274 2.06 -3.33 32.04
N SER A 275 1.24 -4.30 32.45
CA SER A 275 1.52 -5.73 32.36
C SER A 275 0.27 -6.49 31.96
N ASP A 276 0.46 -7.48 31.09
CA ASP A 276 -0.61 -8.37 30.62
C ASP A 276 -1.06 -9.31 31.76
N HIS A 277 -0.11 -9.83 32.53
CA HIS A 277 -0.35 -10.68 33.70
C HIS A 277 0.35 -10.14 34.94
N VAL A 278 -0.24 -10.41 36.11
CA VAL A 278 0.36 -10.05 37.40
C VAL A 278 0.51 -11.31 38.25
N LEU A 279 1.76 -11.71 38.44
CA LEU A 279 2.11 -12.91 39.19
C LEU A 279 2.55 -12.53 40.61
N GLY A 280 2.18 -13.37 41.58
CA GLY A 280 2.73 -13.32 42.92
C GLY A 280 3.84 -14.35 43.08
N LEU A 281 4.95 -13.96 43.69
CA LEU A 281 5.97 -14.88 44.16
C LEU A 281 5.85 -14.98 45.67
N ALA A 282 5.53 -16.17 46.18
CA ALA A 282 5.32 -16.42 47.60
C ALA A 282 6.18 -17.57 48.11
N ARG A 283 6.55 -17.50 49.39
CA ARG A 283 7.20 -18.60 50.12
C ARG A 283 6.24 -19.09 51.19
N GLY A 284 5.77 -20.33 51.08
CA GLY A 284 4.64 -20.83 51.85
C GLY A 284 3.39 -19.98 51.61
N ARG A 285 2.86 -19.33 52.66
CA ARG A 285 1.69 -18.44 52.59
C ARG A 285 2.03 -16.95 52.59
N ARG A 286 3.31 -16.59 52.54
CA ARG A 286 3.77 -15.19 52.62
C ARG A 286 4.25 -14.69 51.26
N LEU A 287 3.58 -13.67 50.75
CA LEU A 287 3.95 -12.99 49.50
C LEU A 287 5.30 -12.28 49.64
N GLN A 288 6.24 -12.56 48.77
CA GLN A 288 7.57 -11.94 48.77
C GLN A 288 7.63 -10.77 47.78
N ALA A 289 7.12 -10.99 46.56
CA ALA A 289 7.08 -9.98 45.52
C ALA A 289 5.89 -10.15 44.59
N VAL A 290 5.58 -9.09 43.84
CA VAL A 290 4.62 -9.09 42.75
C VAL A 290 5.38 -8.76 41.47
N ALA A 291 5.26 -9.63 40.47
CA ALA A 291 5.89 -9.46 39.17
C ALA A 291 4.84 -9.09 38.12
N GLY A 292 5.13 -8.05 37.34
CA GLY A 292 4.42 -7.72 36.11
C GLY A 292 5.03 -8.50 34.95
N VAL A 293 4.18 -9.19 34.21
CA VAL A 293 4.58 -10.03 33.08
C VAL A 293 3.93 -9.50 31.82
N VAL A 294 4.72 -9.35 30.76
CA VAL A 294 4.28 -8.85 29.46
C VAL A 294 4.52 -9.91 28.39
N ALA A 295 3.70 -9.93 27.36
CA ALA A 295 3.97 -10.72 26.17
C ALA A 295 5.20 -10.16 25.46
N GLN A 296 6.11 -11.05 25.07
CA GLN A 296 7.25 -10.71 24.22
C GLN A 296 6.73 -10.20 22.88
N THR A 297 7.30 -9.12 22.36
CA THR A 297 6.96 -8.65 21.02
C THR A 297 7.48 -9.62 19.96
N MET A 298 6.74 -9.82 18.87
CA MET A 298 7.19 -10.68 17.78
C MET A 298 8.53 -10.19 17.18
N PRO A 299 9.40 -11.12 16.74
CA PRO A 299 10.62 -10.77 16.02
C PRO A 299 10.30 -9.88 14.80
N GLY A 300 11.10 -8.84 14.56
CA GLY A 300 10.90 -7.90 13.44
C GLY A 300 10.08 -6.65 13.78
N THR A 301 9.50 -6.56 14.98
CA THR A 301 8.75 -5.37 15.44
C THR A 301 9.58 -4.07 15.40
N GLN A 302 10.86 -4.13 15.76
CA GLN A 302 11.77 -2.98 15.65
C GLN A 302 12.05 -2.59 14.19
N ALA A 303 12.20 -3.58 13.30
CA ALA A 303 12.42 -3.35 11.87
C ALA A 303 11.18 -2.71 11.23
N LEU A 304 9.98 -3.13 11.63
CA LEU A 304 8.71 -2.54 11.22
C LEU A 304 8.61 -1.07 11.64
N THR A 305 8.91 -0.76 12.91
CA THR A 305 8.94 0.63 13.41
C THR A 305 9.93 1.49 12.62
N ALA A 306 11.11 0.95 12.32
CA ALA A 306 12.10 1.62 11.50
C ALA A 306 11.62 1.84 10.05
N ALA A 307 10.86 0.90 9.47
CA ALA A 307 10.27 1.03 8.15
C ALA A 307 9.20 2.13 8.10
N VAL A 308 8.35 2.26 9.12
CA VAL A 308 7.39 3.37 9.21
C VAL A 308 8.12 4.71 9.21
N ARG A 309 9.19 4.82 10.00
CA ARG A 309 10.01 6.03 10.02
C ARG A 309 10.65 6.35 8.67
N ARG A 310 11.16 5.34 7.96
CA ARG A 310 11.75 5.51 6.62
C ARG A 310 10.72 5.89 5.57
N SER A 311 9.49 5.39 5.68
CA SER A 311 8.40 5.72 4.76
C SER A 311 7.90 7.17 4.93
N GLY A 312 8.25 7.81 6.05
CA GLY A 312 7.84 9.18 6.38
C GLY A 312 6.36 9.30 6.72
N ALA A 313 5.71 8.17 7.05
CA ALA A 313 4.35 8.16 7.59
C ALA A 313 4.37 8.43 9.10
N ARG A 314 3.28 8.99 9.62
CA ARG A 314 3.04 9.12 11.06
C ARG A 314 2.81 7.74 11.67
N LEU A 315 3.53 7.42 12.74
CA LEU A 315 3.38 6.16 13.48
C LEU A 315 2.43 6.35 14.66
N VAL A 316 1.28 5.67 14.62
CA VAL A 316 0.31 5.62 15.72
C VAL A 316 0.32 4.21 16.31
N LEU A 317 0.45 4.10 17.63
CA LEU A 317 0.34 2.82 18.32
C LEU A 317 -1.05 2.66 18.90
N ALA A 318 -1.73 1.57 18.58
CA ALA A 318 -2.94 1.17 19.28
C ALA A 318 -2.55 0.29 20.48
N SER A 319 -2.66 0.86 21.68
CA SER A 319 -2.31 0.21 22.94
C SER A 319 -3.10 0.83 24.09
N ASP A 320 -3.50 0.00 25.04
CA ASP A 320 -4.06 0.47 26.32
C ASP A 320 -3.03 0.41 27.46
N HIS A 321 -1.76 0.04 27.16
CA HIS A 321 -0.67 0.00 28.13
C HIS A 321 0.05 1.34 28.23
N THR A 322 0.37 1.77 29.47
CA THR A 322 1.11 3.02 29.68
C THR A 322 2.60 2.93 29.37
N GLY A 323 3.13 1.72 29.17
CA GLY A 323 4.53 1.46 28.79
C GLY A 323 4.56 0.88 27.39
N SER A 324 5.08 1.65 26.42
CA SER A 324 5.23 1.16 25.05
C SER A 324 6.60 0.49 24.88
N ALA A 325 6.61 -0.73 24.34
CA ALA A 325 7.85 -1.38 23.88
C ALA A 325 8.48 -0.67 22.65
N PHE A 326 7.74 0.29 22.07
CA PHE A 326 8.14 1.02 20.88
C PHE A 326 8.81 2.34 21.26
N GLY A 327 10.08 2.50 20.88
CA GLY A 327 10.87 3.66 21.29
C GLY A 327 10.40 5.00 20.71
N PHE A 328 9.80 5.01 19.51
CA PHE A 328 9.33 6.24 18.85
C PHE A 328 7.92 6.03 18.31
N VAL A 329 6.96 6.76 18.88
CA VAL A 329 5.54 6.73 18.50
C VAL A 329 5.04 8.18 18.49
N ASP A 330 4.32 8.59 17.44
CA ASP A 330 3.81 9.96 17.30
C ASP A 330 2.51 10.18 18.07
N ALA A 331 1.70 9.13 18.24
CA ALA A 331 0.49 9.15 19.07
C ALA A 331 0.08 7.73 19.52
N VAL A 332 -0.64 7.63 20.63
CA VAL A 332 -1.23 6.39 21.13
C VAL A 332 -2.75 6.48 21.07
N VAL A 333 -3.41 5.44 20.60
CA VAL A 333 -4.88 5.31 20.53
C VAL A 333 -5.33 4.02 21.21
N HIS A 334 -6.62 3.92 21.50
CA HIS A 334 -7.19 2.72 22.13
C HIS A 334 -7.17 1.51 21.18
N THR A 335 -6.87 0.33 21.74
CA THR A 335 -6.88 -0.95 21.03
C THR A 335 -8.16 -1.77 21.29
N GLY A 336 -8.18 -3.03 20.84
CA GLY A 336 -9.27 -3.98 21.06
C GLY A 336 -10.60 -3.49 20.49
N ARG A 337 -11.65 -3.52 21.31
CA ARG A 337 -13.03 -3.19 20.88
C ARG A 337 -13.20 -1.73 20.45
N ARG A 338 -12.30 -0.83 20.85
CA ARG A 338 -12.34 0.60 20.50
C ARG A 338 -11.49 0.96 19.29
N LEU A 339 -10.68 0.03 18.78
CA LEU A 339 -9.78 0.27 17.66
C LEU A 339 -10.50 0.76 16.40
N LEU A 340 -11.70 0.22 16.12
CA LEU A 340 -12.52 0.69 15.00
C LEU A 340 -12.85 2.18 15.14
N THR A 341 -13.28 2.62 16.33
CA THR A 341 -13.58 4.03 16.60
C THR A 341 -12.32 4.88 16.45
N SER A 342 -11.19 4.44 17.00
CA SER A 342 -9.90 5.11 16.86
C SER A 342 -9.49 5.31 15.39
N VAL A 343 -9.70 4.30 14.53
CA VAL A 343 -9.41 4.39 13.08
C VAL A 343 -10.35 5.39 12.40
N CYS A 344 -11.65 5.33 12.70
CA CYS A 344 -12.63 6.27 12.17
C CYS A 344 -12.33 7.72 12.58
N ASP A 345 -11.88 7.96 13.81
CA ASP A 345 -11.51 9.30 14.29
C ASP A 345 -10.29 9.83 13.52
N LEU A 346 -9.26 9.01 13.31
CA LEU A 346 -8.11 9.38 12.48
C LEU A 346 -8.51 9.70 11.03
N GLN A 347 -9.42 8.93 10.45
CA GLN A 347 -9.94 9.18 9.10
C GLN A 347 -10.77 10.46 9.03
N ALA A 348 -11.57 10.75 10.07
CA ALA A 348 -12.34 11.98 10.19
C ALA A 348 -11.42 13.22 10.26
N ASP A 349 -10.25 13.08 10.89
CA ASP A 349 -9.17 14.08 10.90
C ASP A 349 -8.45 14.21 9.53
N GLY A 350 -8.81 13.36 8.55
CA GLY A 350 -8.33 13.41 7.18
C GLY A 350 -7.14 12.49 6.88
N ALA A 351 -6.73 11.66 7.84
CA ALA A 351 -5.66 10.69 7.64
C ALA A 351 -6.05 9.59 6.64
N VAL A 352 -5.05 9.04 5.96
CA VAL A 352 -5.18 7.80 5.18
C VAL A 352 -4.46 6.70 5.94
N VAL A 353 -5.27 5.82 6.54
CA VAL A 353 -4.83 4.90 7.58
C VAL A 353 -4.47 3.55 7.00
N LEU A 354 -3.19 3.17 7.13
CA LEU A 354 -2.75 1.79 7.00
C LEU A 354 -2.73 1.15 8.39
N LEU A 355 -3.52 0.10 8.59
CA LEU A 355 -3.64 -0.60 9.86
C LEU A 355 -2.95 -1.97 9.80
N VAL A 356 -2.08 -2.27 10.76
CA VAL A 356 -1.54 -3.62 10.99
C VAL A 356 -2.22 -4.18 12.24
N SER A 357 -3.09 -5.18 12.09
CA SER A 357 -3.89 -5.71 13.20
C SER A 357 -4.44 -7.11 12.90
N GLY A 358 -4.92 -7.80 13.94
CA GLY A 358 -5.79 -8.98 13.83
C GLY A 358 -7.28 -8.65 14.00
N ASN A 359 -7.61 -7.39 14.32
CA ASN A 359 -8.98 -6.94 14.56
C ASN A 359 -9.73 -6.74 13.25
N ARG A 360 -10.54 -7.74 12.92
CA ARG A 360 -11.40 -7.81 11.72
C ARG A 360 -12.18 -6.52 11.46
N ALA A 361 -12.87 -6.02 12.50
CA ALA A 361 -13.75 -4.86 12.38
C ALA A 361 -12.98 -3.59 12.02
N ALA A 362 -11.83 -3.37 12.67
CA ALA A 362 -10.98 -2.22 12.38
C ALA A 362 -10.29 -2.33 11.02
N LEU A 363 -9.86 -3.54 10.62
CA LEU A 363 -9.27 -3.79 9.31
C LEU A 363 -10.24 -3.44 8.18
N GLY A 364 -11.49 -3.90 8.26
CA GLY A 364 -12.50 -3.61 7.24
C GLY A 364 -12.92 -2.14 7.14
N ALA A 365 -12.62 -1.32 8.15
CA ALA A 365 -12.87 0.13 8.13
C ALA A 365 -11.64 0.95 7.70
N SER A 366 -10.44 0.37 7.74
CA SER A 366 -9.19 1.05 7.39
C SER A 366 -9.06 1.31 5.87
N ASP A 367 -8.21 2.26 5.46
CA ASP A 367 -7.98 2.54 4.03
C ASP A 367 -7.08 1.48 3.37
N CYS A 368 -6.19 0.90 4.18
CA CYS A 368 -5.31 -0.21 3.84
C CYS A 368 -5.10 -1.12 5.07
N GLY A 369 -5.80 -2.25 5.11
CA GLY A 369 -5.72 -3.22 6.22
C GLY A 369 -4.70 -4.34 5.93
N ILE A 370 -3.70 -4.49 6.80
CA ILE A 370 -2.77 -5.61 6.80
C ILE A 370 -3.12 -6.55 7.95
N GLY A 371 -3.64 -7.71 7.59
CA GLY A 371 -4.09 -8.75 8.52
C GLY A 371 -2.96 -9.63 8.98
N VAL A 372 -2.62 -9.51 10.26
CA VAL A 372 -1.74 -10.44 10.98
C VAL A 372 -2.60 -11.32 11.87
N HIS A 373 -2.34 -12.63 11.83
CA HIS A 373 -3.03 -13.62 12.66
C HIS A 373 -2.09 -14.79 12.92
N ARG A 374 -2.25 -15.44 14.07
CA ARG A 374 -1.45 -16.61 14.44
C ARG A 374 -2.14 -17.88 13.97
N ASP A 375 -1.37 -18.96 13.90
CA ASP A 375 -1.94 -20.27 13.63
C ASP A 375 -2.90 -20.67 14.76
N GLY A 376 -4.12 -21.05 14.38
CA GLY A 376 -5.20 -21.40 15.31
C GLY A 376 -6.13 -20.24 15.66
N ASP A 377 -5.67 -18.98 15.52
CA ASP A 377 -6.57 -17.83 15.56
C ASP A 377 -7.45 -17.80 14.32
N ARG A 378 -8.62 -17.21 14.46
CA ARG A 378 -9.47 -17.03 13.29
C ARG A 378 -8.79 -16.03 12.34
N PRO A 379 -8.80 -16.25 11.02
CA PRO A 379 -8.14 -15.36 10.09
C PRO A 379 -8.64 -13.91 10.23
N ALA A 380 -7.77 -12.96 9.93
CA ALA A 380 -8.03 -11.53 9.98
C ALA A 380 -8.88 -11.05 8.79
N TRP A 381 -10.07 -11.65 8.61
CA TRP A 381 -11.03 -11.26 7.58
C TRP A 381 -11.40 -9.78 7.70
N GLY A 382 -11.39 -9.07 6.57
CA GLY A 382 -11.49 -7.62 6.51
C GLY A 382 -10.17 -6.93 6.18
N ALA A 383 -9.04 -7.64 6.24
CA ALA A 383 -7.77 -7.13 5.72
C ALA A 383 -7.77 -7.09 4.17
N ASP A 384 -7.15 -6.06 3.61
CA ASP A 384 -6.83 -5.98 2.18
C ASP A 384 -5.65 -6.90 1.82
N VAL A 385 -4.71 -7.10 2.75
CA VAL A 385 -3.57 -8.01 2.59
C VAL A 385 -3.45 -8.90 3.82
N LEU A 386 -3.60 -10.22 3.65
CA LEU A 386 -3.38 -11.21 4.69
C LEU A 386 -1.92 -11.67 4.65
N VAL A 387 -1.22 -11.53 5.77
CA VAL A 387 0.21 -11.86 5.88
C VAL A 387 0.47 -13.03 6.85
N GLY A 388 -0.47 -13.30 7.77
CA GLY A 388 -0.28 -14.31 8.80
C GLY A 388 0.69 -13.82 9.86
N THR A 389 1.79 -14.54 10.08
CA THR A 389 2.82 -14.21 11.09
C THR A 389 4.08 -13.56 10.49
N ASP A 390 4.14 -13.35 9.17
CA ASP A 390 5.33 -12.83 8.47
C ASP A 390 5.47 -11.30 8.59
N LEU A 391 5.98 -10.82 9.73
CA LEU A 391 6.21 -9.37 9.95
C LEU A 391 7.20 -8.74 8.97
N GLU A 392 8.06 -9.52 8.33
CA GLU A 392 8.95 -8.97 7.30
C GLU A 392 8.17 -8.58 6.04
N ALA A 393 7.15 -9.34 5.64
CA ALA A 393 6.26 -8.95 4.54
C ALA A 393 5.49 -7.66 4.89
N VAL A 394 5.04 -7.49 6.13
CA VAL A 394 4.45 -6.23 6.61
C VAL A 394 5.46 -5.07 6.49
N THR A 395 6.70 -5.31 6.91
CA THR A 395 7.80 -4.34 6.83
C THR A 395 8.04 -3.89 5.38
N VAL A 396 8.02 -4.83 4.42
CA VAL A 396 8.17 -4.53 2.98
C VAL A 396 7.01 -3.67 2.47
N ILE A 397 5.77 -3.94 2.89
CA ILE A 397 4.60 -3.12 2.50
C ILE A 397 4.76 -1.70 3.03
N VAL A 398 5.14 -1.55 4.30
CA VAL A 398 5.33 -0.26 4.96
C VAL A 398 6.48 0.54 4.33
N ASP A 399 7.64 -0.07 4.08
CA ASP A 399 8.72 0.57 3.32
C ASP A 399 8.24 0.97 1.91
N GLY A 400 7.37 0.15 1.31
CA GLY A 400 6.72 0.40 0.03
C GLY A 400 5.86 1.67 -0.02
N VAL A 401 5.31 2.14 1.10
CA VAL A 401 4.55 3.41 1.17
C VAL A 401 5.41 4.59 0.70
N GLY A 402 6.64 4.70 1.22
CA GLY A 402 7.56 5.78 0.85
C GLY A 402 7.95 5.70 -0.63
N VAL A 403 8.20 4.49 -1.13
CA VAL A 403 8.52 4.24 -2.55
C VAL A 403 7.34 4.59 -3.45
N ALA A 404 6.12 4.16 -3.12
CA ALA A 404 4.91 4.46 -3.88
C ALA A 404 4.66 5.96 -3.99
N ARG A 405 4.90 6.72 -2.90
CA ARG A 405 4.81 8.18 -2.90
C ARG A 405 5.89 8.81 -3.78
N CYS A 406 7.11 8.29 -3.75
CA CYS A 406 8.19 8.73 -4.64
C CYS A 406 7.87 8.46 -6.12
N VAL A 407 7.29 7.31 -6.43
CA VAL A 407 6.85 6.97 -7.80
C VAL A 407 5.78 7.96 -8.25
N ALA A 408 4.75 8.20 -7.44
CA ALA A 408 3.66 9.13 -7.78
C ALA A 408 4.15 10.58 -7.98
N THR A 409 5.12 11.03 -7.19
CA THR A 409 5.67 12.39 -7.29
C THR A 409 6.66 12.57 -8.44
N ARG A 410 7.42 11.53 -8.81
CA ARG A 410 8.39 11.58 -9.93
C ARG A 410 7.73 11.42 -11.30
N THR A 411 6.60 10.72 -11.38
CA THR A 411 5.87 10.54 -12.64
C THR A 411 4.86 11.66 -12.91
N ALA A 412 4.45 12.41 -11.88
CA ALA A 412 3.80 13.70 -12.06
C ALA A 412 4.83 14.70 -12.61
N PRO A 413 4.65 15.30 -13.80
CA PRO A 413 5.57 16.31 -14.27
C PRO A 413 5.55 17.51 -13.34
N CYS A 414 6.75 18.09 -13.15
CA CYS A 414 6.88 19.40 -12.54
C CYS A 414 5.93 20.40 -13.21
N SER A 415 5.19 21.13 -12.39
CA SER A 415 4.31 22.28 -12.65
C SER A 415 4.63 23.10 -13.93
N PRO A 416 3.62 23.68 -14.61
CA PRO A 416 3.72 24.24 -15.96
C PRO A 416 4.38 25.62 -15.95
N ARG A 417 5.70 25.67 -15.78
CA ARG A 417 6.49 26.90 -16.05
C ARG A 417 7.30 26.82 -17.34
N ALA A 418 7.22 25.70 -18.06
CA ALA A 418 7.95 25.46 -19.31
C ALA A 418 7.04 24.91 -20.42
N ALA A 419 5.92 25.59 -20.70
CA ALA A 419 5.18 25.40 -21.94
C ALA A 419 4.65 26.74 -22.49
N ALA A 420 5.48 27.79 -22.40
CA ALA A 420 5.35 28.93 -23.29
C ALA A 420 6.19 28.64 -24.55
N VAL A 421 5.77 27.66 -25.36
CA VAL A 421 6.19 27.64 -26.76
C VAL A 421 5.44 28.79 -27.41
N SER A 422 6.13 29.91 -27.52
CA SER A 422 5.71 31.07 -28.30
C SER A 422 5.32 30.61 -29.71
N VAL A 423 4.02 30.62 -30.01
CA VAL A 423 3.52 30.67 -31.38
C VAL A 423 3.94 32.02 -31.94
N ARG A 424 5.14 32.07 -32.51
CA ARG A 424 5.62 33.21 -33.28
C ARG A 424 4.98 33.09 -34.66
N SER A 425 3.85 33.77 -34.84
CA SER A 425 3.21 33.93 -36.14
C SER A 425 4.21 34.54 -37.14
N PRO A 426 4.36 33.98 -38.36
CA PRO A 426 5.22 34.57 -39.37
C PRO A 426 4.53 35.81 -39.92
N ARG A 427 4.94 36.99 -39.46
CA ARG A 427 4.61 38.25 -40.14
C ARG A 427 5.40 38.30 -41.45
N CYS A 428 4.74 37.99 -42.56
CA CYS A 428 5.19 38.36 -43.89
C CYS A 428 5.40 39.88 -43.94
N ARG A 429 6.65 40.33 -44.10
CA ARG A 429 6.95 41.68 -44.58
C ARG A 429 7.58 41.57 -45.96
N HIS A 430 6.79 41.98 -46.96
CA HIS A 430 7.28 42.39 -48.27
C HIS A 430 8.33 43.50 -48.12
N ARG A 431 9.47 43.36 -48.80
CA ARG A 431 10.38 44.47 -49.11
C ARG A 431 10.87 44.29 -50.56
N PRO A 432 10.79 45.33 -51.42
CA PRO A 432 11.09 45.24 -52.86
C PRO A 432 12.62 45.30 -53.13
N PRO A 433 13.08 45.08 -54.39
CA PRO A 433 14.48 44.74 -54.66
C PRO A 433 15.36 45.99 -54.79
N GLY A 434 16.55 45.93 -54.20
CA GLY A 434 17.63 46.90 -54.39
C GLY A 434 18.90 46.20 -54.87
N ARG A 435 19.47 46.70 -55.97
CA ARG A 435 20.57 46.11 -56.74
C ARG A 435 21.95 46.33 -56.10
N ALA A 436 22.79 45.31 -56.31
CA ALA A 436 24.22 45.33 -56.71
C ALA A 436 25.34 45.73 -55.72
N HIS A 437 26.25 44.75 -55.56
CA HIS A 437 27.74 44.74 -55.47
C HIS A 437 28.13 43.80 -54.32
N GLY A 438 28.75 42.64 -54.56
CA GLY A 438 30.06 42.45 -55.17
C GLY A 438 31.00 41.99 -54.05
N GLY A 439 31.22 40.68 -53.91
CA GLY A 439 32.18 40.13 -52.94
C GLY A 439 31.80 38.77 -52.36
N ARG A 440 32.36 37.70 -52.93
CA ARG A 440 32.60 36.44 -52.20
C ARG A 440 33.81 36.65 -51.29
N PRO A 441 33.83 36.07 -50.07
CA PRO A 441 34.59 34.83 -49.97
C PRO A 441 33.96 33.75 -49.08
N ARG A 442 34.47 32.54 -49.30
CA ARG A 442 34.20 31.27 -48.63
C ARG A 442 34.68 31.25 -47.17
N ALA A 443 33.86 30.59 -46.35
CA ALA A 443 34.17 29.59 -45.32
C ALA A 443 35.36 29.78 -44.36
N THR A 444 35.03 29.85 -43.08
CA THR A 444 35.70 29.12 -41.98
C THR A 444 34.68 28.93 -40.84
N PRO A 445 34.59 27.74 -40.21
CA PRO A 445 33.64 27.49 -39.11
C PRO A 445 34.32 27.67 -37.74
N PRO A 446 33.54 27.98 -36.69
CA PRO A 446 33.91 27.47 -35.37
C PRO A 446 32.74 26.78 -34.65
N GLY A 447 33.05 25.65 -34.02
CA GLY A 447 32.44 25.29 -32.73
C GLY A 447 31.20 24.41 -32.77
N ALA A 448 31.35 23.14 -33.16
CA ALA A 448 30.43 22.10 -32.72
C ALA A 448 30.73 21.75 -31.25
N SER A 449 30.00 22.34 -30.31
CA SER A 449 29.90 21.79 -28.95
C SER A 449 28.95 20.59 -28.97
N ARG A 450 29.53 19.39 -29.02
CA ARG A 450 28.86 18.14 -28.66
C ARG A 450 28.60 18.14 -27.15
N SER A 451 27.34 18.10 -26.75
CA SER A 451 26.94 17.52 -25.46
C SER A 451 25.99 16.36 -25.77
N ALA A 452 26.60 15.18 -25.91
CA ALA A 452 25.92 13.93 -25.67
C ALA A 452 25.60 13.86 -24.17
N SER A 453 24.34 13.67 -23.80
CA SER A 453 24.01 13.19 -22.47
C SER A 453 23.47 11.79 -22.61
N ALA A 454 24.27 10.87 -22.09
CA ALA A 454 24.12 9.44 -22.14
C ALA A 454 22.98 8.95 -21.26
N CYS A 455 22.37 7.87 -21.71
CA CYS A 455 21.64 6.91 -20.88
C CYS A 455 22.54 6.42 -19.74
N GLY A 456 22.03 6.47 -18.51
CA GLY A 456 22.62 5.82 -17.34
C GLY A 456 21.53 5.06 -16.59
N GLY A 457 21.70 3.73 -16.50
CA GLY A 457 20.88 2.82 -15.70
C GLY A 457 21.10 2.99 -14.18
N PRO A 458 20.49 2.10 -13.37
CA PRO A 458 20.02 2.42 -12.03
C PRO A 458 21.11 2.25 -10.97
N GLY A 459 21.13 3.17 -10.01
CA GLY A 459 21.93 3.03 -8.79
C GLY A 459 22.42 4.38 -8.30
N THR A 460 21.68 4.98 -7.37
CA THR A 460 22.23 5.69 -6.21
C THR A 460 21.07 6.17 -5.33
N CYS A 461 21.02 5.58 -4.13
CA CYS A 461 20.30 6.08 -2.98
C CYS A 461 20.73 7.53 -2.68
N CYS A 462 19.80 8.34 -2.18
CA CYS A 462 20.14 9.65 -1.61
C CYS A 462 21.14 9.47 -0.46
N PRO A 463 22.20 10.29 -0.35
CA PRO A 463 23.04 10.29 0.83
C PRO A 463 22.29 10.93 2.00
N ALA A 464 22.25 10.19 3.12
CA ALA A 464 21.83 10.68 4.41
C ALA A 464 22.68 11.89 4.81
N ARG A 465 22.03 12.97 5.26
CA ARG A 465 22.70 14.04 6.00
C ARG A 465 23.09 13.49 7.37
N SER A 466 24.38 13.33 7.60
CA SER A 466 24.94 13.16 8.95
C SER A 466 24.88 14.49 9.72
N PRO A 467 24.66 14.45 11.05
CA PRO A 467 24.80 15.63 11.91
C PRO A 467 26.29 15.90 12.14
N ARG A 468 26.67 17.18 12.20
CA ARG A 468 28.02 17.61 12.58
C ARG A 468 28.21 17.42 14.09
N PRO A 469 29.40 16.99 14.56
CA PRO A 469 29.76 17.05 15.98
C PRO A 469 30.41 18.39 16.34
N SER A 470 30.28 18.74 17.63
CA SER A 470 30.65 19.98 18.36
C SER A 470 29.62 21.09 18.27
#